data_AF-A0A7K4BKN7-F1
#
_entry.id   AF-A0A7K4BKN7-F1
#
_cell.length_a   1.000
_cell.length_b   1.000
_cell.length_c   1.000
_cell.angle_alpha   90.00
_cell.angle_beta   90.00
_cell.angle_gamma   90.00
#
_symmetry.space_group_name_H-M   'P 1'
#
loop_
_entity.id
_entity.type
_entity.pdbx_description
1 polymer ?
#
loop_
_entity_poly.entity_id
_entity_poly.type
_entity_poly.pdbx_seq_one_letter_code
_entity_poly.pdbx_strand_id
1 'polypeptide(L)'
;MKAMKTDKLKKLSACHEAIEWVATQKDYETAWQNCERGDWMLWLAKKLNVDDRKLTLAKFKCANQVRHLLKDQRSIDALDAAEKYGNGEAGIEALNTAADAAYDAAEDAPSAYASAAASADASVAAYAALATAEAAYATAAYAIAEAAYAASLKKSADFCREVLTDDVLTAYRELK
;
A
#
# COMPACT_ATOMS: atom_id res chain seq x y z
N MET A 1 -19.85 20.90 16.18
CA MET A 1 -19.40 19.48 16.27
C MET A 1 -18.02 19.48 16.91
N LYS A 2 -17.70 18.56 17.84
CA LYS A 2 -16.33 18.47 18.38
C LYS A 2 -15.43 17.90 17.29
N ALA A 3 -14.37 18.64 16.94
CA ALA A 3 -13.35 18.18 16.01
C ALA A 3 -12.68 16.89 16.54
N MET A 4 -12.29 15.99 15.64
CA MET A 4 -11.58 14.78 16.01
C MET A 4 -10.25 15.11 16.70
N LYS A 5 -9.96 14.43 17.82
CA LYS A 5 -8.65 14.55 18.47
C LYS A 5 -7.57 13.89 17.62
N THR A 6 -6.58 14.67 17.21
CA THR A 6 -5.47 14.22 16.33
C THR A 6 -4.21 13.78 17.11
N ASP A 7 -4.24 13.77 18.44
CA ASP A 7 -3.04 13.59 19.27
C ASP A 7 -2.34 12.26 19.00
N LYS A 8 -3.11 11.19 18.80
CA LYS A 8 -2.58 9.86 18.45
C LYS A 8 -1.84 9.88 17.11
N LEU A 9 -2.41 10.50 16.08
CA LEU A 9 -1.77 10.62 14.76
C LEU A 9 -0.52 11.49 14.79
N LYS A 10 -0.52 12.56 15.61
CA LYS A 10 0.68 13.38 15.86
C LYS A 10 1.79 12.56 16.52
N LYS A 11 1.47 11.72 17.52
CA LYS A 11 2.44 10.79 18.13
C LYS A 11 3.01 9.81 17.11
N LEU A 12 2.19 9.34 16.17
CA LEU A 12 2.63 8.47 15.06
C LEU A 12 3.42 9.21 13.96
N SER A 13 3.62 10.52 14.09
CA SER A 13 4.28 11.38 13.10
C SER A 13 3.58 11.35 11.73
N ALA A 14 2.24 11.38 11.72
CA ALA A 14 1.46 11.56 10.50
C ALA A 14 1.82 12.89 9.83
N CYS A 15 1.75 12.94 8.49
CA CYS A 15 2.03 14.16 7.75
C CYS A 15 1.02 15.26 8.09
N HIS A 16 1.43 16.52 7.90
CA HIS A 16 0.60 17.68 8.22
C HIS A 16 -0.74 17.66 7.48
N GLU A 17 -0.72 17.34 6.18
CA GLU A 17 -1.92 17.21 5.33
C GLU A 17 -2.92 16.18 5.89
N ALA A 18 -2.44 15.00 6.30
CA ALA A 18 -3.31 13.98 6.89
C ALA A 18 -3.92 14.42 8.22
N ILE A 19 -3.14 15.14 9.06
CA ILE A 19 -3.63 15.68 10.33
C ILE A 19 -4.72 16.74 10.09
N GLU A 20 -4.50 17.66 9.16
CA GLU A 20 -5.48 18.69 8.80
C GLU A 20 -6.77 18.08 8.25
N TRP A 21 -6.65 17.13 7.32
CA TRP A 21 -7.81 16.44 6.74
C TRP A 21 -8.60 15.68 7.81
N VAL A 22 -7.92 14.90 8.65
CA VAL A 22 -8.57 14.13 9.73
C VAL A 22 -9.31 15.04 10.71
N ALA A 23 -8.78 16.23 11.01
CA ALA A 23 -9.43 17.16 11.93
C ALA A 23 -10.83 17.62 11.46
N THR A 24 -11.11 17.52 10.16
CA THR A 24 -12.43 17.81 9.57
C THR A 24 -13.45 16.69 9.78
N GLN A 25 -13.01 15.49 10.15
CA GLN A 25 -13.85 14.31 10.29
C GLN A 25 -14.53 14.26 11.66
N LYS A 26 -15.68 13.57 11.73
CA LYS A 26 -16.47 13.45 12.96
C LYS A 26 -15.76 12.63 14.03
N ASP A 27 -15.21 11.49 13.65
CA ASP A 27 -14.51 10.54 14.49
C ASP A 27 -13.58 9.67 13.63
N TYR A 28 -12.73 8.87 14.28
CA TYR A 28 -11.72 8.07 13.59
C TYR A 28 -12.30 7.00 12.67
N GLU A 29 -13.43 6.40 13.06
CA GLU A 29 -14.09 5.39 12.24
C GLU A 29 -14.66 6.01 10.97
N THR A 30 -15.31 7.16 11.10
CA THR A 30 -15.75 7.97 9.95
C THR A 30 -14.57 8.40 9.08
N ALA A 31 -13.45 8.81 9.69
CA ALA A 31 -12.23 9.17 8.96
C ALA A 31 -11.67 7.98 8.16
N TRP A 32 -11.61 6.78 8.75
CA TRP A 32 -11.18 5.57 8.06
C TRP A 32 -12.10 5.23 6.88
N GLN A 33 -13.42 5.33 7.05
CA GLN A 33 -14.38 5.05 5.99
C GLN A 33 -14.35 6.08 4.86
N ASN A 34 -14.14 7.36 5.19
CA ASN A 34 -14.09 8.45 4.21
C ASN A 34 -12.73 8.64 3.54
N CYS A 35 -11.67 7.98 4.02
CA CYS A 35 -10.33 8.15 3.47
C CYS A 35 -10.26 7.57 2.06
N GLU A 36 -9.96 8.39 1.06
CA GLU A 36 -9.74 7.95 -0.33
C GLU A 36 -8.24 7.77 -0.65
N ARG A 37 -7.37 7.98 0.34
CA ARG A 37 -5.91 7.87 0.24
C ARG A 37 -5.44 6.51 0.73
N GLY A 38 -5.42 5.51 -0.16
CA GLY A 38 -4.97 4.15 0.17
C GLY A 38 -3.53 4.10 0.73
N ASP A 39 -2.67 5.01 0.29
CA ASP A 39 -1.31 5.20 0.82
C ASP A 39 -1.30 5.60 2.29
N TRP A 40 -2.18 6.53 2.71
CA TRP A 40 -2.34 6.89 4.12
C TRP A 40 -2.84 5.72 4.97
N MET A 41 -3.75 4.93 4.40
CA MET A 41 -4.34 3.76 5.09
C MET A 41 -3.30 2.65 5.30
N LEU A 42 -2.50 2.34 4.28
CA LEU A 42 -1.40 1.36 4.37
C LEU A 42 -0.31 1.82 5.37
N TRP A 43 0.05 3.11 5.33
CA TRP A 43 1.01 3.68 6.28
C TRP A 43 0.52 3.54 7.72
N LEU A 44 -0.74 3.87 7.97
CA LEU A 44 -1.32 3.81 9.30
C LEU A 44 -1.39 2.37 9.82
N ALA A 45 -1.81 1.42 8.98
CA ALA A 45 -1.82 0.01 9.34
C ALA A 45 -0.44 -0.49 9.76
N LYS A 46 0.64 -0.09 9.06
CA LYS A 46 1.99 -0.43 9.49
C LYS A 46 2.34 0.22 10.83
N LYS A 47 2.05 1.51 11.01
CA LYS A 47 2.35 2.22 12.25
C LYS A 47 1.62 1.65 13.46
N LEU A 48 0.46 1.05 13.24
CA LEU A 48 -0.30 0.33 14.25
C LEU A 48 0.14 -1.12 14.44
N ASN A 49 1.19 -1.56 13.73
CA ASN A 49 1.72 -2.92 13.78
C ASN A 49 0.66 -3.99 13.49
N VAL A 50 -0.22 -3.72 12.51
CA VAL A 50 -1.16 -4.72 11.98
C VAL A 50 -0.38 -5.88 11.37
N ASP A 51 -0.94 -7.08 11.46
CA ASP A 51 -0.35 -8.31 10.93
C ASP A 51 0.22 -8.14 9.51
N ASP A 52 1.48 -8.55 9.33
CA ASP A 52 2.20 -8.33 8.08
C ASP A 52 1.59 -9.11 6.91
N ARG A 53 0.89 -10.24 7.14
CA ARG A 53 0.19 -10.96 6.06
C ARG A 53 -1.01 -10.17 5.58
N LYS A 54 -1.84 -9.66 6.48
CA LYS A 54 -2.97 -8.79 6.11
C LYS A 54 -2.51 -7.52 5.40
N LEU A 55 -1.44 -6.90 5.91
CA LEU A 55 -0.84 -5.74 5.25
C LEU A 55 -0.36 -6.09 3.83
N THR A 56 0.30 -7.23 3.66
CA THR A 56 0.77 -7.71 2.35
C THR A 56 -0.39 -8.02 1.40
N LEU A 57 -1.48 -8.61 1.89
CA LEU A 57 -2.68 -8.87 1.09
C LEU A 57 -3.32 -7.56 0.57
N ALA A 58 -3.38 -6.53 1.41
CA ALA A 58 -3.85 -5.21 0.99
C ALA A 58 -2.94 -4.58 -0.07
N LYS A 59 -1.61 -4.68 0.10
CA LYS A 59 -0.63 -4.22 -0.90
C LYS A 59 -0.77 -4.99 -2.22
N PHE A 60 -0.89 -6.31 -2.16
CA PHE A 60 -1.11 -7.17 -3.33
C PHE A 60 -2.35 -6.72 -4.10
N LYS A 61 -3.51 -6.55 -3.45
CA LYS A 61 -4.74 -6.11 -4.12
C LYS A 61 -4.55 -4.78 -4.85
N CYS A 62 -3.82 -3.84 -4.24
CA CYS A 62 -3.48 -2.56 -4.88
C CYS A 62 -2.60 -2.77 -6.13
N ALA A 63 -1.51 -3.52 -6.00
CA ALA A 63 -0.57 -3.76 -7.10
C ALA A 63 -1.14 -4.64 -8.21
N ASN A 64 -2.05 -5.55 -7.89
CA ASN A 64 -2.71 -6.45 -8.85
C ASN A 64 -3.57 -5.69 -9.88
N GLN A 65 -3.98 -4.45 -9.59
CA GLN A 65 -4.69 -3.60 -10.56
C GLN A 65 -3.88 -3.38 -11.84
N VAL A 66 -2.56 -3.27 -11.70
CA VAL A 66 -1.62 -3.04 -12.81
C VAL A 66 -0.95 -4.32 -13.28
N ARG A 67 -1.41 -5.51 -12.84
CA ARG A 67 -0.83 -6.80 -13.25
C ARG A 67 -0.74 -6.96 -14.77
N HIS A 68 -1.71 -6.44 -15.52
CA HIS A 68 -1.74 -6.48 -16.98
C HIS A 68 -0.61 -5.68 -17.66
N LEU A 69 -0.02 -4.72 -16.93
CA LEU A 69 1.12 -3.92 -17.37
C LEU A 69 2.45 -4.66 -17.14
N LEU A 70 2.53 -5.54 -16.14
CA LEU A 70 3.72 -6.34 -15.87
C LEU A 70 4.08 -7.23 -17.06
N LYS A 71 5.33 -7.14 -17.52
CA LYS A 71 5.88 -7.93 -18.64
C LYS A 71 6.96 -8.91 -18.21
N ASP A 72 7.69 -8.58 -17.14
CA ASP A 72 8.71 -9.49 -16.59
C ASP A 72 8.03 -10.54 -15.70
N GLN A 73 8.39 -11.81 -15.92
CA GLN A 73 7.85 -12.92 -15.15
C GLN A 73 8.21 -12.81 -13.67
N ARG A 74 9.40 -12.30 -13.33
CA ARG A 74 9.83 -12.10 -11.93
C ARG A 74 8.91 -11.13 -11.19
N SER A 75 8.45 -10.08 -11.86
CA SER A 75 7.46 -9.15 -11.30
C SER A 75 6.09 -9.80 -11.11
N ILE A 76 5.66 -10.66 -12.03
CA ILE A 76 4.40 -11.41 -11.91
C ILE A 76 4.49 -12.40 -10.74
N ASP A 77 5.61 -13.12 -10.63
CA ASP A 77 5.86 -14.10 -9.57
C ASP A 77 5.89 -13.43 -8.18
N ALA A 78 6.42 -12.21 -8.08
CA ALA A 78 6.39 -11.42 -6.85
C ALA A 78 4.97 -11.05 -6.40
N LEU A 79 4.07 -10.70 -7.34
CA LEU A 79 2.65 -10.50 -7.00
C LEU A 79 2.00 -11.80 -6.51
N ASP A 80 2.27 -12.92 -7.18
CA ASP A 80 1.71 -14.22 -6.79
C ASP A 80 2.24 -14.69 -5.43
N ALA A 81 3.51 -14.39 -5.13
CA ALA A 81 4.09 -14.63 -3.80
C ALA A 81 3.44 -13.77 -2.72
N ALA A 82 3.15 -12.49 -3.02
CA ALA A 82 2.45 -11.58 -2.11
C ALA A 82 1.02 -12.05 -1.80
N GLU A 83 0.28 -12.53 -2.81
CA GLU A 83 -1.05 -13.13 -2.61
C GLU A 83 -0.98 -14.36 -1.71
N LYS A 84 -0.10 -15.32 -2.03
CA LYS A 84 0.06 -16.55 -1.25
C LYS A 84 0.51 -16.26 0.19
N TYR A 85 1.44 -15.34 0.40
CA TYR A 85 1.85 -14.94 1.74
C TYR A 85 0.69 -14.28 2.51
N GLY A 86 -0.04 -13.38 1.86
CA GLY A 86 -1.23 -12.73 2.44
C GLY A 86 -2.30 -13.73 2.87
N ASN A 87 -2.50 -14.81 2.10
CA ASN A 87 -3.46 -15.87 2.37
C ASN A 87 -2.96 -16.97 3.33
N GLY A 88 -1.70 -16.92 3.79
CA GLY A 88 -1.15 -17.96 4.66
C GLY A 88 -0.60 -19.20 3.94
N GLU A 89 -0.56 -19.18 2.61
CA GLU A 89 -0.16 -20.30 1.74
C GLU A 89 1.35 -20.34 1.49
N ALA A 90 2.05 -19.22 1.70
CA ALA A 90 3.50 -19.12 1.61
C ALA A 90 4.15 -18.53 2.87
N GLY A 91 5.41 -18.87 3.09
CA GLY A 91 6.26 -18.29 4.14
C GLY A 91 6.88 -16.96 3.69
N ILE A 92 7.42 -16.21 4.67
CA ILE A 92 8.07 -14.91 4.41
C ILE A 92 9.33 -15.05 3.53
N GLU A 93 10.04 -16.19 3.60
CA GLU A 93 11.22 -16.44 2.77
C GLU A 93 10.89 -16.51 1.27
N ALA A 94 9.77 -17.16 0.93
CA ALA A 94 9.29 -17.24 -0.45
C ALA A 94 8.86 -15.86 -0.98
N LEU A 95 8.26 -15.04 -0.10
CA LEU A 95 7.90 -13.66 -0.41
C LEU A 95 9.15 -12.82 -0.71
N ASN A 96 10.13 -12.83 0.20
CA ASN A 96 11.35 -12.05 0.06
C ASN A 96 12.16 -12.46 -1.17
N THR A 97 12.28 -13.77 -1.42
CA THR A 97 12.99 -14.29 -2.60
C THR A 97 12.37 -13.77 -3.90
N ALA A 98 11.03 -13.75 -3.98
CA ALA A 98 10.34 -13.22 -5.16
C ALA A 98 10.49 -11.69 -5.26
N ALA A 99 10.52 -10.98 -4.13
CA ALA A 99 10.78 -9.54 -4.08
C ALA A 99 12.17 -9.19 -4.62
N ASP A 100 13.20 -9.91 -4.20
CA ASP A 100 14.58 -9.72 -4.67
C ASP A 100 14.67 -9.93 -6.18
N ALA A 101 14.07 -11.01 -6.69
CA ALA A 101 14.04 -11.28 -8.13
C ALA A 101 13.31 -10.18 -8.93
N ALA A 102 12.22 -9.63 -8.39
CA ALA A 102 11.51 -8.51 -9.02
C ALA A 102 12.30 -7.20 -8.96
N TYR A 103 13.11 -6.99 -7.93
CA TYR A 103 14.02 -5.84 -7.83
C TYR A 103 15.11 -5.92 -8.91
N ASP A 104 15.74 -7.09 -9.05
CA ASP A 104 16.72 -7.34 -10.13
C ASP A 104 16.11 -7.10 -11.52
N ALA A 105 14.83 -7.45 -11.70
CA ALA A 105 14.12 -7.19 -12.95
C ALA A 105 13.96 -5.71 -13.28
N ALA A 106 13.78 -4.86 -12.27
CA ALA A 106 13.68 -3.41 -12.45
C ALA A 106 15.03 -2.81 -12.86
N GLU A 107 16.15 -3.31 -12.31
CA GLU A 107 17.52 -2.88 -12.64
C GLU A 107 17.94 -3.35 -14.06
N ASP A 108 17.51 -4.54 -14.48
CA ASP A 108 17.81 -5.11 -15.80
C ASP A 108 17.04 -4.44 -16.96
N ALA A 109 16.03 -3.62 -16.67
CA ALA A 109 15.15 -3.06 -17.69
C ALA A 109 15.92 -2.09 -18.63
N PRO A 110 15.95 -2.35 -19.96
CA PRO A 110 16.73 -1.53 -20.89
C PRO A 110 16.20 -0.09 -20.95
N SER A 111 17.10 0.91 -20.89
CA SER A 111 16.72 2.34 -20.88
C SER A 111 15.94 2.79 -22.14
N ALA A 112 15.99 2.01 -23.22
CA ALA A 112 15.22 2.25 -24.45
C ALA A 112 13.74 1.83 -24.35
N TYR A 113 13.37 0.97 -23.39
CA TYR A 113 11.97 0.67 -23.03
C TYR A 113 11.43 1.59 -21.91
N ALA A 114 12.22 2.57 -21.48
CA ALA A 114 11.86 3.56 -20.47
C ALA A 114 10.80 4.56 -21.00
N SER A 115 9.62 4.05 -21.35
CA SER A 115 8.44 4.77 -20.93
C SER A 115 8.41 4.69 -19.40
N ALA A 116 8.20 5.80 -18.70
CA ALA A 116 8.13 5.84 -17.24
C ALA A 116 7.14 4.82 -16.63
N ALA A 117 6.22 4.27 -17.44
CA ALA A 117 5.31 3.18 -17.10
C ALA A 117 6.04 1.87 -16.77
N ALA A 118 6.83 1.31 -17.70
CA ALA A 118 7.39 -0.04 -17.57
C ALA A 118 8.38 -0.21 -16.40
N SER A 119 9.22 0.81 -16.13
CA SER A 119 10.17 0.79 -15.01
C SER A 119 9.49 0.88 -13.65
N ALA A 120 8.37 1.59 -13.58
CA ALA A 120 7.66 1.73 -12.33
C ALA A 120 6.62 0.62 -12.09
N ASP A 121 6.21 -0.09 -13.13
CA ASP A 121 5.42 -1.33 -13.01
C ASP A 121 6.18 -2.43 -12.26
N ALA A 122 7.47 -2.63 -12.56
CA ALA A 122 8.33 -3.59 -11.85
C ALA A 122 8.53 -3.21 -10.37
N SER A 123 8.69 -1.91 -10.09
CA SER A 123 8.83 -1.40 -8.72
C SER A 123 7.58 -1.68 -7.87
N VAL A 124 6.37 -1.47 -8.42
CA VAL A 124 5.09 -1.72 -7.72
C VAL A 124 4.93 -3.20 -7.33
N ALA A 125 5.35 -4.13 -8.20
CA ALA A 125 5.35 -5.56 -7.89
C ALA A 125 6.35 -5.92 -6.78
N ALA A 126 7.57 -5.38 -6.85
CA ALA A 126 8.57 -5.54 -5.79
C ALA A 126 8.07 -4.96 -4.45
N TYR A 127 7.36 -3.83 -4.45
CA TYR A 127 6.76 -3.23 -3.25
C TYR A 127 5.64 -4.05 -2.63
N ALA A 128 4.82 -4.70 -3.44
CA ALA A 128 3.83 -5.65 -2.94
C ALA A 128 4.50 -6.83 -2.22
N ALA A 129 5.70 -7.23 -2.67
CA ALA A 129 6.47 -8.32 -2.11
C ALA A 129 7.48 -7.91 -1.01
N LEU A 130 7.76 -6.62 -0.83
CA LEU A 130 8.65 -6.13 0.23
C LEU A 130 7.98 -6.21 1.62
N ALA A 131 8.61 -6.97 2.52
CA ALA A 131 8.23 -7.08 3.93
C ALA A 131 8.34 -5.75 4.70
N THR A 132 9.21 -4.85 4.24
CA THR A 132 9.42 -3.53 4.86
C THR A 132 8.49 -2.47 4.24
N ALA A 133 7.98 -1.58 5.09
CA ALA A 133 7.02 -0.54 4.71
C ALA A 133 7.69 0.83 4.45
N GLU A 134 9.01 0.86 4.28
CA GLU A 134 9.77 2.12 4.19
C GLU A 134 9.55 2.89 2.89
N ALA A 135 8.66 2.44 2.01
CA ALA A 135 8.36 3.14 0.76
C ALA A 135 6.86 3.24 0.48
N ALA A 136 6.11 3.83 1.40
CA ALA A 136 4.80 4.43 1.10
C ALA A 136 4.92 5.68 0.19
N TYR A 137 5.91 5.71 -0.71
CA TYR A 137 6.22 6.78 -1.65
C TYR A 137 6.46 6.27 -3.08
N ALA A 138 6.02 5.04 -3.38
CA ALA A 138 5.93 4.52 -4.75
C ALA A 138 4.47 4.33 -5.14
N THR A 139 3.67 5.37 -4.91
CA THR A 139 2.37 5.49 -5.54
C THR A 139 2.60 5.81 -7.01
N ALA A 140 2.38 4.79 -7.85
CA ALA A 140 2.30 4.85 -9.30
C ALA A 140 3.58 5.26 -10.03
N ALA A 141 3.93 4.43 -11.02
CA ALA A 141 4.53 4.92 -12.25
C ALA A 141 3.92 6.26 -12.67
N TYR A 142 4.72 7.31 -12.51
CA TYR A 142 4.32 8.70 -12.67
C TYR A 142 3.97 8.97 -14.13
N ALA A 143 2.68 8.91 -14.49
CA ALA A 143 1.98 9.66 -15.56
C ALA A 143 0.72 8.95 -16.08
N ILE A 144 -0.23 8.61 -15.20
CA ILE A 144 -1.63 8.52 -15.63
C ILE A 144 -2.28 9.80 -15.11
N ALA A 145 -2.99 10.53 -15.97
CA ALA A 145 -3.62 11.83 -15.67
C ALA A 145 -4.14 11.90 -14.23
N GLU A 146 -4.04 13.05 -13.56
CA GLU A 146 -4.38 13.25 -12.13
C GLU A 146 -5.64 12.48 -11.66
N ALA A 147 -6.69 12.44 -12.50
CA ALA A 147 -7.92 11.68 -12.27
C ALA A 147 -7.73 10.15 -12.17
N ALA A 148 -6.88 9.55 -12.99
CA ALA A 148 -6.57 8.13 -12.95
C ALA A 148 -5.69 7.75 -11.75
N TYR A 149 -4.77 8.64 -11.35
CA TYR A 149 -4.01 8.50 -10.11
C TYR A 149 -4.93 8.55 -8.88
N ALA A 150 -5.82 9.55 -8.81
CA ALA A 150 -6.84 9.65 -7.75
C ALA A 150 -7.78 8.43 -7.73
N ALA A 151 -8.21 7.95 -8.90
CA ALA A 151 -9.04 6.75 -9.01
C ALA A 151 -8.32 5.47 -8.55
N SER A 152 -7.01 5.37 -8.81
CA SER A 152 -6.18 4.27 -8.30
C SER A 152 -6.10 4.32 -6.77
N LEU A 153 -5.83 5.49 -6.18
CA LEU A 153 -5.80 5.68 -4.73
C LEU A 153 -7.12 5.33 -4.05
N LYS A 154 -8.25 5.73 -4.65
CA LYS A 154 -9.58 5.41 -4.13
C LYS A 154 -9.84 3.91 -4.11
N LYS A 155 -9.52 3.20 -5.19
CA LYS A 155 -9.65 1.73 -5.22
C LYS A 155 -8.68 1.06 -4.25
N SER A 156 -7.47 1.59 -4.09
CA SER A 156 -6.53 1.12 -3.06
C SER A 156 -7.09 1.32 -1.65
N ALA A 157 -7.78 2.43 -1.40
CA ALA A 157 -8.48 2.66 -0.14
C ALA A 157 -9.63 1.66 0.08
N ASP A 158 -10.37 1.29 -0.98
CA ASP A 158 -11.40 0.24 -0.90
C ASP A 158 -10.80 -1.12 -0.50
N PHE A 159 -9.66 -1.50 -1.08
CA PHE A 159 -8.95 -2.72 -0.69
C PHE A 159 -8.42 -2.66 0.75
N CYS A 160 -7.93 -1.50 1.19
CA CYS A 160 -7.53 -1.32 2.58
C CYS A 160 -8.72 -1.46 3.52
N ARG A 161 -9.90 -0.94 3.16
CA ARG A 161 -11.12 -1.15 3.95
C ARG A 161 -11.52 -2.62 3.99
N GLU A 162 -11.45 -3.32 2.87
CA GLU A 162 -11.79 -4.74 2.79
C GLU A 162 -10.90 -5.59 3.71
N VAL A 163 -9.59 -5.33 3.71
CA VAL A 163 -8.60 -6.21 4.35
C VAL A 163 -8.23 -5.78 5.78
N LEU A 164 -8.17 -4.47 6.06
CA LEU A 164 -7.50 -3.94 7.25
C LEU A 164 -8.45 -3.27 8.26
N THR A 165 -9.73 -3.08 7.95
CA THR A 165 -10.64 -2.27 8.78
C THR A 165 -10.68 -2.75 10.23
N ASP A 166 -10.94 -4.03 10.46
CA ASP A 166 -11.12 -4.53 11.82
C ASP A 166 -9.84 -4.42 12.65
N ASP A 167 -8.69 -4.77 12.06
CA ASP A 167 -7.39 -4.71 12.74
C ASP A 167 -6.98 -3.27 13.03
N VAL A 168 -7.13 -2.36 12.06
CA VAL A 168 -6.76 -0.96 12.21
C VAL A 168 -7.65 -0.24 13.22
N LEU A 169 -8.97 -0.45 13.15
CA LEU A 169 -9.89 0.17 14.11
C LEU A 169 -9.66 -0.36 15.53
N THR A 170 -9.37 -1.66 15.68
CA THR A 170 -9.03 -2.26 16.97
C THR A 170 -7.72 -1.69 17.52
N ALA A 171 -6.64 -1.77 16.75
CA ALA A 171 -5.32 -1.29 17.17
C ALA A 171 -5.32 0.22 17.50
N TYR A 172 -6.05 1.03 16.73
CA TYR A 172 -6.13 2.47 17.00
C TYR A 172 -6.92 2.80 18.28
N ARG A 173 -7.95 2.00 18.63
CA ARG A 173 -8.68 2.15 19.90
C ARG A 173 -7.77 1.86 21.09
N GLU A 174 -6.92 0.84 20.97
CA GLU A 174 -5.98 0.40 22.01
C GLU A 174 -4.72 1.27 22.17
N LEU A 175 -4.39 2.08 21.15
CA LEU A 175 -3.25 2.98 21.16
C LEU A 175 -3.33 4.00 22.32
N LYS A 176 -2.33 4.02 23.21
CA LYS A 176 -2.28 4.88 24.43
C LYS A 176 -1.68 6.27 24.18
#